data_AF-A0A937N0E3-F1
#
_entry.id   AF-A0A937N0E3-F1
#
_cell.length_a   1.000
_cell.length_b   1.000
_cell.length_c   1.000
_cell.angle_alpha   90.00
_cell.angle_beta   90.00
_cell.angle_gamma   90.00
#
_symmetry.space_group_name_H-M   'P 1'
#
loop_
_entity.id
_entity.type
_entity.pdbx_description
1 polymer ?
#
loop_
_entity_poly.entity_id
_entity_poly.type
_entity_poly.pdbx_seq_one_letter_code
_entity_poly.pdbx_strand_id
1 'polypeptide(L)'
;MDIEGVHDLYVTDPPYGDAVKYEEILDFFIAWLRKSPPPEFADWVWDSRRSLAIQGEGEDFRRGMVAAYKRMTECMPDNGIQVIMFTHQSGSIWADMANIVWASGLRVTAAWYVATETESALRQGSHVKGTVLLVCRKRQGTHKTTRDDLAWEIQEEVESQVQALTGLNQEAKGLYRDENVFEDADIQMAGYAAALRVLTRYAVIDGRDMTAEALRPRVKGETTFVDGLIAFAVSTANQCLVPQGIPKPHWDKLSGAERFYLKLIEMEARGAKALDNYQNFAKAFKVRDFSALMGSQKANRARLKSAVDFGRTEMSEASELHQSVLRAVLYAIMELVKNLDGSEVLAHLTLNVPNYYGDMTQRELAVELADYLAKKLETLRPDEATAARVLRELVKHQRLG
;
A
#
# COMPACT_ATOMS: atom_id res chain seq x y z
N MET A 1 21.03 -21.76 -9.42
CA MET A 1 20.93 -22.88 -8.45
C MET A 1 21.29 -24.15 -9.19
N ASP A 2 22.02 -25.05 -8.52
CA ASP A 2 22.33 -26.36 -9.07
C ASP A 2 21.32 -27.37 -8.53
N ILE A 3 20.24 -27.56 -9.30
CA ILE A 3 19.14 -28.47 -8.96
C ILE A 3 19.14 -29.55 -10.03
N GLU A 4 19.35 -30.80 -9.65
CA GLU A 4 19.46 -31.93 -10.58
C GLU A 4 18.18 -32.80 -10.63
N GLY A 5 17.33 -32.74 -9.60
CA GLY A 5 16.10 -33.54 -9.48
C GLY A 5 14.82 -32.76 -9.76
N VAL A 6 13.74 -33.50 -10.05
CA VAL A 6 12.38 -32.95 -10.12
C VAL A 6 11.76 -32.93 -8.71
N HIS A 7 11.20 -31.80 -8.30
CA HIS A 7 10.56 -31.63 -6.98
C HIS A 7 9.16 -31.04 -7.11
N ASP A 8 8.21 -31.56 -6.30
CA ASP A 8 6.81 -31.09 -6.31
C ASP A 8 6.61 -29.74 -5.64
N LEU A 9 7.47 -29.39 -4.67
CA LEU A 9 7.34 -28.20 -3.83
C LEU A 9 8.68 -27.50 -3.65
N TYR A 10 8.69 -26.20 -3.89
CA TYR A 10 9.75 -25.28 -3.48
C TYR A 10 9.17 -24.27 -2.50
N VAL A 11 9.91 -23.96 -1.42
CA VAL A 11 9.55 -22.92 -0.45
C VAL A 11 10.77 -22.02 -0.27
N THR A 12 10.59 -20.73 -0.48
CA THR A 12 11.70 -19.77 -0.53
C THR A 12 11.35 -18.48 0.20
N ASP A 13 12.31 -17.96 0.95
CA ASP A 13 12.34 -16.60 1.48
C ASP A 13 13.56 -15.87 0.89
N PRO A 14 13.45 -15.37 -0.34
CA PRO A 14 14.60 -14.76 -1.01
C PRO A 14 14.84 -13.32 -0.51
N PRO A 15 16.03 -12.75 -0.74
CA PRO A 15 16.30 -11.35 -0.41
C PRO A 15 15.42 -10.39 -1.23
N TYR A 16 14.94 -9.31 -0.61
CA TYR A 16 14.18 -8.25 -1.29
C TYR A 16 14.74 -6.88 -0.93
N GLY A 17 15.42 -6.26 -1.90
CA GLY A 17 16.11 -4.99 -1.68
C GLY A 17 17.12 -5.05 -0.53
N ASP A 18 17.49 -3.89 -0.01
CA ASP A 18 18.41 -3.75 1.13
C ASP A 18 17.80 -4.13 2.52
N ALA A 19 16.69 -4.87 2.56
CA ALA A 19 15.95 -5.13 3.81
C ALA A 19 16.70 -6.04 4.81
N VAL A 20 17.28 -7.15 4.31
CA VAL A 20 18.08 -8.09 5.11
C VAL A 20 19.20 -8.64 4.22
N LYS A 21 20.44 -8.45 4.66
CA LYS A 21 21.62 -9.01 4.01
C LYS A 21 21.91 -10.41 4.55
N TYR A 22 21.13 -11.39 4.10
CA TYR A 22 21.24 -12.78 4.56
C TYR A 22 22.67 -13.29 4.47
N GLU A 23 23.38 -12.96 3.39
CA GLU A 23 24.76 -13.35 3.16
C GLU A 23 25.74 -12.82 4.22
N GLU A 24 25.48 -11.66 4.82
CA GLU A 24 26.34 -11.08 5.87
C GLU A 24 26.07 -11.72 7.24
N ILE A 25 24.80 -12.06 7.53
CA ILE A 25 24.39 -12.54 8.86
C ILE A 25 24.35 -14.07 8.99
N LEU A 26 24.29 -14.82 7.89
CA LEU A 26 24.08 -16.28 7.93
C LEU A 26 25.20 -17.02 8.67
N ASP A 27 26.45 -16.56 8.55
CA ASP A 27 27.60 -17.17 9.26
C ASP A 27 27.44 -17.10 10.79
N PHE A 28 26.83 -16.03 11.31
CA PHE A 28 26.55 -15.89 12.74
C PHE A 28 25.57 -16.98 13.22
N PHE A 29 24.47 -17.18 12.49
CA PHE A 29 23.47 -18.20 12.83
C PHE A 29 24.00 -19.62 12.64
N ILE A 30 24.80 -19.87 11.59
CA ILE A 30 25.50 -21.13 11.39
C ILE A 30 26.43 -21.44 12.57
N ALA A 31 27.23 -20.47 13.01
CA ALA A 31 28.13 -20.65 14.14
C ALA A 31 27.35 -20.96 15.44
N TRP A 32 26.20 -20.32 15.63
CA TRP A 32 25.32 -20.59 16.77
C TRP A 32 24.71 -22.00 16.70
N LEU A 33 24.10 -22.39 15.58
CA LEU A 33 23.43 -23.69 15.42
C LEU A 33 24.41 -24.87 15.48
N ARG A 34 25.63 -24.71 14.93
CA ARG A 34 26.68 -25.73 15.00
C ARG A 34 27.06 -26.14 16.42
N LYS A 35 26.84 -25.27 17.42
CA LYS A 35 27.16 -25.57 18.82
C LYS A 35 26.24 -26.65 19.42
N SER A 36 25.02 -26.77 18.89
CA SER A 36 24.03 -27.77 19.33
C SER A 36 23.04 -28.02 18.18
N PRO A 37 23.46 -28.71 17.11
CA PRO A 37 22.59 -28.93 15.96
C PRO A 37 21.38 -29.78 16.38
N PRO A 38 20.17 -29.46 15.90
CA PRO A 38 19.02 -30.35 16.08
C PRO A 38 19.33 -31.74 15.49
N PRO A 39 18.90 -32.85 16.13
CA PRO A 39 19.20 -34.21 15.67
C PRO A 39 18.83 -34.46 14.20
N GLU A 40 17.75 -33.85 13.73
CA GLU A 40 17.22 -33.95 12.36
C GLU A 40 18.18 -33.35 11.31
N PHE A 41 19.09 -32.46 11.75
CA PHE A 41 20.01 -31.70 10.90
C PHE A 41 21.48 -31.96 11.27
N ALA A 42 21.75 -33.02 12.04
CA ALA A 42 23.10 -33.35 12.50
C ALA A 42 24.09 -33.56 11.34
N ASP A 43 23.60 -34.15 10.24
CA ASP A 43 24.40 -34.48 9.05
C ASP A 43 24.37 -33.38 7.98
N TRP A 44 23.77 -32.22 8.25
CA TRP A 44 23.70 -31.13 7.28
C TRP A 44 25.05 -30.44 7.09
N VAL A 45 25.32 -30.05 5.84
CA VAL A 45 26.45 -29.18 5.54
C VAL A 45 26.05 -27.75 5.90
N TRP A 46 26.49 -27.31 7.07
CA TRP A 46 26.25 -25.96 7.59
C TRP A 46 27.20 -24.93 6.97
N ASP A 47 27.12 -24.69 5.66
CA ASP A 47 27.91 -23.68 4.93
C ASP A 47 27.00 -22.54 4.45
N SER A 48 27.45 -21.29 4.57
CA SER A 48 26.66 -20.13 4.14
C SER A 48 26.54 -20.02 2.63
N ARG A 49 27.44 -20.68 1.87
CA ARG A 49 27.50 -20.61 0.40
C ARG A 49 27.43 -19.17 -0.11
N ARG A 50 28.03 -18.22 0.63
CA ARG A 50 27.97 -16.77 0.39
C ARG A 50 28.32 -16.39 -1.06
N SER A 51 29.25 -17.12 -1.68
CA SER A 51 29.67 -16.91 -3.08
C SER A 51 28.56 -17.15 -4.12
N LEU A 52 27.51 -17.87 -3.76
CA LEU A 52 26.36 -18.17 -4.61
C LEU A 52 25.14 -17.31 -4.28
N ALA A 53 25.24 -16.41 -3.30
CA ALA A 53 24.14 -15.57 -2.88
C ALA A 53 23.75 -14.60 -4.00
N ILE A 54 22.45 -14.46 -4.21
CA ILE A 54 21.90 -13.41 -5.06
C ILE A 54 21.89 -12.14 -4.20
N GLN A 55 22.78 -11.19 -4.52
CA GLN A 55 23.04 -10.00 -3.71
C GLN A 55 22.67 -8.72 -4.47
N GLY A 56 22.46 -7.65 -3.71
CA GLY A 56 22.33 -6.29 -4.21
C GLY A 56 20.96 -5.95 -4.80
N GLU A 57 20.91 -4.86 -5.55
CA GLU A 57 19.70 -4.31 -6.16
C GLU A 57 19.86 -4.20 -7.69
N GLY A 58 18.75 -4.00 -8.40
CA GLY A 58 18.77 -3.73 -9.83
C GLY A 58 18.89 -4.99 -10.71
N GLU A 59 19.54 -4.84 -11.86
CA GLU A 59 19.43 -5.79 -12.97
C GLU A 59 20.12 -7.13 -12.70
N ASP A 60 21.28 -7.13 -12.02
CA ASP A 60 22.00 -8.36 -11.68
C ASP A 60 21.24 -9.20 -10.65
N PHE A 61 20.66 -8.54 -9.64
CA PHE A 61 19.76 -9.14 -8.67
C PHE A 61 18.55 -9.79 -9.39
N ARG A 62 17.87 -9.01 -10.24
CA ARG A 62 16.70 -9.48 -11.00
C ARG A 62 17.04 -10.68 -11.88
N ARG A 63 18.18 -10.64 -12.58
CA ARG A 63 18.66 -11.75 -13.43
C ARG A 63 18.97 -13.00 -12.61
N GLY A 64 19.60 -12.83 -11.44
CA GLY A 64 19.85 -13.93 -10.51
C GLY A 64 18.57 -14.59 -10.00
N MET A 65 17.58 -13.78 -9.59
CA MET A 65 16.27 -14.24 -9.17
C MET A 65 15.56 -15.01 -10.29
N VAL A 66 15.47 -14.43 -11.49
CA VAL A 66 14.86 -15.09 -12.65
C VAL A 66 15.55 -16.41 -12.96
N ALA A 67 16.89 -16.47 -12.94
CA ALA A 67 17.61 -17.70 -13.20
C ALA A 67 17.31 -18.79 -12.15
N ALA A 68 17.23 -18.43 -10.88
CA ALA A 68 16.91 -19.36 -9.80
C ALA A 68 15.47 -19.90 -9.92
N TYR A 69 14.48 -19.01 -10.04
CA TYR A 69 13.07 -19.39 -10.15
C TYR A 69 12.75 -20.11 -11.45
N LYS A 70 13.39 -19.75 -12.56
CA LYS A 70 13.28 -20.49 -13.82
C LYS A 70 13.84 -21.90 -13.66
N ARG A 71 15.01 -22.07 -13.03
CA ARG A 71 15.57 -23.40 -12.78
C ARG A 71 14.65 -24.26 -11.91
N MET A 72 14.10 -23.70 -10.83
CA MET A 72 13.08 -24.38 -10.03
C MET A 72 11.86 -24.76 -10.88
N THR A 73 11.44 -23.89 -11.80
CA THR A 73 10.30 -24.16 -12.70
C THR A 73 10.58 -25.28 -13.69
N GLU A 74 11.78 -25.35 -14.27
CA GLU A 74 12.23 -26.44 -15.15
C GLU A 74 12.30 -27.79 -14.42
N CYS A 75 12.68 -27.76 -13.14
CA CYS A 75 12.78 -28.92 -12.24
C CYS A 75 11.50 -29.18 -11.42
N MET A 76 10.35 -28.67 -11.86
CA MET A 76 9.07 -28.87 -11.18
C MET A 76 8.09 -29.59 -12.10
N PRO A 77 7.20 -30.48 -11.62
CA PRO A 77 6.11 -31.00 -12.44
C PRO A 77 5.05 -29.91 -12.69
N ASP A 78 4.14 -30.14 -13.63
CA ASP A 78 3.14 -29.13 -14.02
C ASP A 78 2.13 -28.79 -12.93
N ASN A 79 1.87 -29.75 -12.03
CA ASN A 79 1.05 -29.59 -10.82
C ASN A 79 1.86 -29.15 -9.59
N GLY A 80 3.17 -28.93 -9.72
CA GLY A 80 4.03 -28.49 -8.63
C GLY A 80 3.77 -27.05 -8.19
N ILE A 81 4.36 -26.68 -7.06
CA ILE A 81 4.14 -25.41 -6.37
C ILE A 81 5.48 -24.78 -5.99
N GLN A 82 5.58 -23.46 -6.17
CA GLN A 82 6.62 -22.65 -5.55
C GLN A 82 5.98 -21.64 -4.61
N VAL A 83 6.31 -21.70 -3.33
CA VAL A 83 5.83 -20.76 -2.31
C VAL A 83 6.92 -19.74 -2.06
N ILE A 84 6.59 -18.48 -2.32
CA ILE A 84 7.49 -17.35 -2.12
C ILE A 84 6.99 -16.55 -0.92
N MET A 85 7.79 -16.49 0.14
CA MET A 85 7.55 -15.54 1.23
C MET A 85 7.96 -14.15 0.76
N PHE A 86 7.12 -13.14 0.99
CA PHE A 86 7.32 -11.79 0.50
C PHE A 86 6.76 -10.75 1.47
N THR A 87 7.60 -9.80 1.91
CA THR A 87 7.22 -8.76 2.87
C THR A 87 7.83 -7.42 2.49
N HIS A 88 7.13 -6.62 1.67
CA HIS A 88 7.57 -5.27 1.33
C HIS A 88 6.39 -4.35 1.03
N GLN A 89 6.43 -3.08 1.48
CA GLN A 89 5.37 -2.08 1.21
C GLN A 89 5.54 -1.37 -0.14
N SER A 90 6.65 -1.60 -0.84
CA SER A 90 7.03 -0.77 -1.99
C SER A 90 6.43 -1.35 -3.25
N GLY A 91 5.59 -0.56 -3.93
CA GLY A 91 5.05 -0.92 -5.23
C GLY A 91 6.13 -1.23 -6.27
N SER A 92 7.32 -0.62 -6.18
CA SER A 92 8.42 -0.91 -7.11
C SER A 92 9.00 -2.32 -6.91
N ILE A 93 9.12 -2.78 -5.66
CA ILE A 93 9.63 -4.13 -5.34
C ILE A 93 8.58 -5.19 -5.69
N TRP A 94 7.29 -4.90 -5.47
CA TRP A 94 6.21 -5.75 -6.00
C TRP A 94 6.24 -5.84 -7.53
N ALA A 95 6.67 -4.76 -8.21
CA ALA A 95 6.84 -4.79 -9.66
C ALA A 95 8.01 -5.66 -10.12
N ASP A 96 9.11 -5.65 -9.38
CA ASP A 96 10.22 -6.58 -9.63
C ASP A 96 9.78 -8.02 -9.43
N MET A 97 9.00 -8.30 -8.39
CA MET A 97 8.43 -9.63 -8.16
C MET A 97 7.55 -10.09 -9.33
N ALA A 98 6.67 -9.24 -9.84
CA ALA A 98 5.83 -9.55 -11.01
C ALA A 98 6.68 -9.96 -12.23
N ASN A 99 7.73 -9.18 -12.50
CA ASN A 99 8.69 -9.46 -13.57
C ASN A 99 9.38 -10.82 -13.37
N ILE A 100 9.84 -11.09 -12.15
CA ILE A 100 10.51 -12.36 -11.81
C ILE A 100 9.56 -13.54 -12.05
N VAL A 101 8.31 -13.45 -11.59
CA VAL A 101 7.28 -14.49 -11.79
C VAL A 101 7.01 -14.73 -13.27
N TRP A 102 6.79 -13.68 -14.06
CA TRP A 102 6.54 -13.81 -15.50
C TRP A 102 7.74 -14.40 -16.26
N ALA A 103 8.94 -13.86 -16.03
CA ALA A 103 10.17 -14.29 -16.69
C ALA A 103 10.58 -15.73 -16.33
N SER A 104 10.16 -16.20 -15.16
CA SER A 104 10.38 -17.58 -14.71
C SER A 104 9.35 -18.57 -15.24
N GLY A 105 8.34 -18.12 -15.99
CA GLY A 105 7.26 -18.99 -16.51
C GLY A 105 6.21 -19.37 -15.45
N LEU A 106 6.14 -18.61 -14.36
CA LEU A 106 5.21 -18.83 -13.27
C LEU A 106 4.00 -17.90 -13.38
N ARG A 107 2.99 -18.22 -12.58
CA ARG A 107 1.87 -17.34 -12.23
C ARG A 107 1.54 -17.48 -10.74
N VAL A 108 1.08 -16.41 -10.12
CA VAL A 108 0.52 -16.46 -8.77
C VAL A 108 -0.90 -17.01 -8.85
N THR A 109 -1.20 -18.00 -8.01
CA THR A 109 -2.53 -18.66 -7.97
C THR A 109 -3.24 -18.44 -6.65
N ALA A 110 -2.50 -18.22 -5.58
CA ALA A 110 -3.02 -17.75 -4.30
C ALA A 110 -2.00 -16.83 -3.63
N ALA A 111 -2.50 -15.95 -2.78
CA ALA A 111 -1.68 -15.13 -1.90
C ALA A 111 -2.28 -15.22 -0.50
N TRP A 112 -1.51 -15.73 0.44
CA TRP A 112 -1.95 -15.87 1.83
C TRP A 112 -1.22 -14.85 2.68
N TYR A 113 -1.99 -13.95 3.28
CA TYR A 113 -1.44 -13.05 4.27
C TYR A 113 -1.37 -13.76 5.62
N VAL A 114 -0.20 -13.72 6.25
CA VAL A 114 0.05 -14.30 7.57
C VAL A 114 0.51 -13.18 8.50
N ALA A 115 -0.25 -12.91 9.55
CA ALA A 115 0.19 -12.01 10.62
C ALA A 115 1.35 -12.67 11.38
N THR A 116 2.49 -11.99 11.47
CA THR A 116 3.69 -12.48 12.14
C THR A 116 3.97 -11.62 13.36
N GLU A 117 3.45 -12.01 14.53
CA GLU A 117 3.79 -11.34 15.79
C GLU A 117 5.27 -11.61 16.17
N THR A 118 6.01 -10.62 16.64
CA THR A 118 6.10 -10.33 18.08
C THR A 118 6.28 -8.82 18.32
N GLU A 119 5.58 -8.27 19.31
CA GLU A 119 5.89 -6.97 19.92
C GLU A 119 7.30 -7.02 20.54
N SER A 120 8.30 -6.77 19.71
CA SER A 120 9.60 -6.36 20.21
C SER A 120 9.48 -4.91 20.64
N ALA A 121 9.63 -4.65 21.94
CA ALA A 121 9.65 -3.32 22.57
C ALA A 121 10.65 -2.33 21.93
N LEU A 122 11.47 -2.78 20.97
CA LEU A 122 12.45 -1.99 20.22
C LEU A 122 11.94 -1.41 18.90
N ARG A 123 10.72 -1.73 18.42
CA ARG A 123 10.21 -1.24 17.12
C ARG A 123 9.08 -0.22 17.28
N GLN A 124 9.42 1.03 17.64
CA GLN A 124 8.49 2.17 17.46
C GLN A 124 8.51 2.62 15.98
N GLY A 125 7.44 2.33 15.23
CA GLY A 125 7.26 2.80 13.85
C GLY A 125 6.22 2.01 13.02
N SER A 126 5.85 2.54 11.84
CA SER A 126 4.93 1.96 10.84
C SER A 126 5.53 0.73 10.12
N HIS A 127 5.97 -0.28 10.88
CA HIS A 127 6.51 -1.51 10.30
C HIS A 127 5.40 -2.49 9.93
N VAL A 128 5.60 -3.18 8.80
CA VAL A 128 4.75 -4.29 8.37
C VAL A 128 4.73 -5.36 9.47
N LYS A 129 3.53 -5.80 9.87
CA LYS A 129 3.33 -6.81 10.94
C LYS A 129 3.05 -8.21 10.40
N GLY A 130 3.10 -8.44 9.10
CA GLY A 130 2.95 -9.77 8.52
C GLY A 130 3.59 -9.97 7.17
N THR A 131 3.47 -11.18 6.66
CA THR A 131 4.10 -11.60 5.41
C THR A 131 3.05 -12.13 4.44
N VAL A 132 3.34 -12.02 3.14
CA VAL A 132 2.54 -12.62 2.09
C VAL A 132 3.23 -13.88 1.58
N LEU A 133 2.54 -15.01 1.63
CA LEU A 133 2.94 -16.25 0.98
C LEU A 133 2.32 -16.31 -0.41
N LEU A 134 3.12 -16.05 -1.44
CA LEU A 134 2.70 -16.16 -2.84
C LEU A 134 2.82 -17.61 -3.30
N VAL A 135 1.69 -18.22 -3.61
CA VAL A 135 1.61 -19.59 -4.13
C VAL A 135 1.68 -19.51 -5.65
N CYS A 136 2.85 -19.81 -6.19
CA CYS A 136 3.16 -19.79 -7.61
C CYS A 136 3.03 -21.19 -8.21
N ARG A 137 2.49 -21.26 -9.43
CA ARG A 137 2.44 -22.48 -10.24
C ARG A 137 2.98 -22.19 -11.63
N LYS A 138 3.35 -23.23 -12.38
CA LYS A 138 3.66 -23.07 -13.79
C LYS A 138 2.50 -22.40 -14.50
N ARG A 139 2.80 -21.42 -15.33
CA ARG A 139 1.79 -20.79 -16.18
C ARG A 139 1.47 -21.74 -17.33
N GLN A 140 0.29 -22.33 -17.27
CA GLN A 140 -0.23 -23.23 -18.30
C GLN A 140 -1.10 -22.44 -19.29
N GLY A 141 -0.92 -22.68 -20.58
CA GLY A 141 -1.66 -22.02 -21.66
C GLY A 141 -1.20 -20.59 -21.97
N THR A 142 -1.88 -19.97 -22.93
CA THR A 142 -1.58 -18.63 -23.46
C THR A 142 -2.79 -17.72 -23.36
N HIS A 143 -3.27 -17.51 -22.13
CA HIS A 143 -4.35 -16.55 -21.86
C HIS A 143 -3.93 -15.15 -22.31
N LYS A 144 -4.87 -14.45 -22.95
CA LYS A 144 -4.69 -13.11 -23.49
C LYS A 144 -5.73 -12.17 -22.90
N THR A 145 -5.36 -10.91 -22.67
CA THR A 145 -6.28 -9.86 -22.23
C THR A 145 -5.87 -8.51 -22.83
N THR A 146 -6.73 -7.52 -22.65
CA THR A 146 -6.46 -6.11 -22.94
C THR A 146 -6.25 -5.34 -21.63
N ARG A 147 -5.63 -4.16 -21.71
CA ARG A 147 -5.52 -3.27 -20.53
C ARG A 147 -6.86 -2.89 -19.91
N ASP A 148 -7.89 -2.70 -20.72
CA ASP A 148 -9.20 -2.27 -20.23
C ASP A 148 -9.90 -3.40 -19.46
N ASP A 149 -9.88 -4.63 -19.99
CA ASP A 149 -10.47 -5.78 -19.29
C ASP A 149 -9.69 -6.11 -18.01
N LEU A 150 -8.36 -6.06 -18.09
CA LEU A 150 -7.46 -6.28 -16.97
C LEU A 150 -7.68 -5.25 -15.85
N ALA A 151 -8.01 -4.00 -16.20
CA ALA A 151 -8.33 -2.96 -15.22
C ALA A 151 -9.51 -3.34 -14.33
N TRP A 152 -10.59 -3.82 -14.95
CA TRP A 152 -11.78 -4.28 -14.25
C TRP A 152 -11.50 -5.50 -13.37
N GLU A 153 -10.81 -6.51 -13.91
CA GLU A 153 -10.47 -7.73 -13.15
C GLU A 153 -9.57 -7.43 -11.93
N ILE A 154 -8.58 -6.55 -12.09
CA ILE A 154 -7.72 -6.13 -10.97
C ILE A 154 -8.55 -5.42 -9.91
N GLN A 155 -9.41 -4.48 -10.31
CA GLN A 155 -10.23 -3.74 -9.36
C GLN A 155 -11.14 -4.67 -8.55
N GLU A 156 -11.85 -5.58 -9.22
CA GLU A 156 -12.74 -6.54 -8.57
C GLU A 156 -11.99 -7.44 -7.58
N GLU A 157 -10.84 -7.98 -7.99
CA GLU A 157 -10.03 -8.87 -7.16
C GLU A 157 -9.44 -8.16 -5.94
N VAL A 158 -8.93 -6.94 -6.13
CA VAL A 158 -8.41 -6.11 -5.03
C VAL A 158 -9.54 -5.77 -4.06
N GLU A 159 -10.68 -5.28 -4.55
CA GLU A 159 -11.81 -4.92 -3.69
C GLU A 159 -12.29 -6.11 -2.86
N SER A 160 -12.41 -7.29 -3.48
CA SER A 160 -12.76 -8.53 -2.81
C SER A 160 -11.76 -8.88 -1.69
N GLN A 161 -10.46 -8.84 -1.99
CA GLN A 161 -9.41 -9.15 -1.02
C GLN A 161 -9.37 -8.15 0.15
N VAL A 162 -9.52 -6.85 -0.14
CA VAL A 162 -9.56 -5.79 0.88
C VAL A 162 -10.81 -5.92 1.75
N GLN A 163 -11.97 -6.21 1.15
CA GLN A 163 -13.22 -6.43 1.88
C GLN A 163 -13.14 -7.66 2.78
N ALA A 164 -12.54 -8.74 2.32
CA ALA A 164 -12.34 -9.95 3.14
C ALA A 164 -11.49 -9.66 4.39
N LEU A 165 -10.34 -9.00 4.24
CA LEU A 165 -9.46 -8.68 5.37
C LEU A 165 -10.06 -7.63 6.32
N THR A 166 -10.76 -6.63 5.78
CA THR A 166 -11.45 -5.63 6.61
C THR A 166 -12.65 -6.22 7.35
N GLY A 167 -13.38 -7.15 6.74
CA GLY A 167 -14.44 -7.93 7.39
C GLY A 167 -13.89 -8.78 8.53
N LEU A 168 -12.77 -9.49 8.30
CA LEU A 168 -12.08 -10.25 9.35
C LEU A 168 -11.63 -9.36 10.52
N ASN A 169 -11.14 -8.14 10.27
CA ASN A 169 -10.83 -7.18 11.33
C ASN A 169 -12.07 -6.82 12.17
N GLN A 170 -13.23 -6.65 11.54
CA GLN A 170 -14.48 -6.32 12.25
C GLN A 170 -14.97 -7.50 13.10
N GLU A 171 -14.91 -8.71 12.56
CA GLU A 171 -15.26 -9.93 13.29
C GLU A 171 -14.29 -10.19 14.46
N ALA A 172 -12.99 -10.02 14.22
CA ALA A 172 -11.95 -10.23 15.23
C ALA A 172 -12.05 -9.27 16.42
N LYS A 173 -12.44 -8.00 16.20
CA LYS A 173 -12.73 -7.06 17.30
C LYS A 173 -13.82 -7.55 18.25
N GLY A 174 -14.75 -8.37 17.76
CA GLY A 174 -15.77 -9.00 18.59
C GLY A 174 -15.25 -10.17 19.44
N LEU A 175 -14.07 -10.71 19.13
CA LEU A 175 -13.52 -11.94 19.71
C LEU A 175 -12.22 -11.72 20.51
N TYR A 176 -11.33 -10.83 20.06
CA TYR A 176 -9.99 -10.63 20.64
C TYR A 176 -9.51 -9.18 20.50
N ARG A 177 -9.28 -8.50 21.65
CA ARG A 177 -8.66 -7.16 21.82
C ARG A 177 -9.27 -6.02 20.97
N ASP A 178 -9.10 -4.79 21.44
CA ASP A 178 -9.58 -3.57 20.75
C ASP A 178 -8.72 -3.18 19.51
N GLU A 179 -7.80 -4.07 19.10
CA GLU A 179 -6.79 -3.82 18.07
C GLU A 179 -7.13 -4.57 16.77
N ASN A 180 -6.82 -3.99 15.62
CA ASN A 180 -7.02 -4.65 14.33
C ASN A 180 -5.99 -5.80 14.17
N VAL A 181 -6.43 -6.95 13.65
CA VAL A 181 -5.54 -8.07 13.30
C VAL A 181 -4.65 -7.69 12.10
N PHE A 182 -5.20 -6.93 11.16
CA PHE A 182 -4.52 -6.44 9.97
C PHE A 182 -4.46 -4.91 9.98
N GLU A 183 -3.26 -4.35 9.86
CA GLU A 183 -3.05 -2.92 9.69
C GLU A 183 -3.29 -2.49 8.23
N ASP A 184 -3.34 -1.19 7.96
CA ASP A 184 -3.56 -0.68 6.60
C ASP A 184 -2.44 -1.08 5.63
N ALA A 185 -1.20 -1.14 6.13
CA ALA A 185 -0.06 -1.61 5.35
C ALA A 185 -0.24 -3.07 4.92
N ASP A 186 -0.88 -3.88 5.77
CA ASP A 186 -1.14 -5.29 5.53
C ASP A 186 -2.25 -5.47 4.50
N ILE A 187 -3.33 -4.69 4.64
CA ILE A 187 -4.43 -4.62 3.66
C ILE A 187 -3.90 -4.14 2.30
N GLN A 188 -3.01 -3.14 2.29
CA GLN A 188 -2.36 -2.65 1.07
C GLN A 188 -1.53 -3.74 0.38
N MET A 189 -0.69 -4.46 1.12
CA MET A 189 0.09 -5.58 0.59
C MET A 189 -0.79 -6.70 0.05
N ALA A 190 -1.90 -7.01 0.73
CA ALA A 190 -2.86 -7.99 0.24
C ALA A 190 -3.52 -7.52 -1.08
N GLY A 191 -3.83 -6.22 -1.21
CA GLY A 191 -4.27 -5.62 -2.45
C GLY A 191 -3.23 -5.77 -3.58
N TYR A 192 -1.94 -5.56 -3.30
CA TYR A 192 -0.88 -5.80 -4.29
C TYR A 192 -0.76 -7.27 -4.69
N ALA A 193 -0.88 -8.19 -3.73
CA ALA A 193 -0.83 -9.62 -4.02
C ALA A 193 -2.04 -10.09 -4.85
N ALA A 194 -3.23 -9.56 -4.56
CA ALA A 194 -4.45 -9.76 -5.33
C ALA A 194 -4.29 -9.28 -6.78
N ALA A 195 -3.79 -8.06 -6.95
CA ALA A 195 -3.50 -7.50 -8.27
C ALA A 195 -2.49 -8.36 -9.07
N LEU A 196 -1.44 -8.88 -8.42
CA LEU A 196 -0.48 -9.77 -9.06
C LEU A 196 -1.06 -11.12 -9.47
N ARG A 197 -2.02 -11.66 -8.72
CA ARG A 197 -2.73 -12.88 -9.10
C ARG A 197 -3.44 -12.71 -10.45
N VAL A 198 -4.10 -11.57 -10.65
CA VAL A 198 -4.76 -11.27 -11.93
C VAL A 198 -3.73 -11.05 -13.03
N LEU A 199 -2.75 -10.18 -12.80
CA LEU A 199 -1.73 -9.83 -13.80
C LEU A 199 -0.98 -11.07 -14.33
N THR A 200 -0.44 -11.88 -13.41
CA THR A 200 0.44 -13.00 -13.76
C THR A 200 -0.30 -14.18 -14.40
N ARG A 201 -1.64 -14.18 -14.40
CA ARG A 201 -2.48 -15.14 -15.12
C ARG A 201 -2.27 -15.08 -16.63
N TYR A 202 -2.07 -13.86 -17.16
CA TYR A 202 -2.02 -13.62 -18.60
C TYR A 202 -0.61 -13.76 -19.15
N ALA A 203 -0.48 -14.51 -20.25
CA ALA A 203 0.77 -14.64 -20.99
C ALA A 203 0.92 -13.51 -22.02
N VAL A 204 -0.20 -12.97 -22.51
CA VAL A 204 -0.22 -11.89 -23.50
C VAL A 204 -1.14 -10.77 -23.05
N ILE A 205 -0.65 -9.53 -23.05
CA ILE A 205 -1.43 -8.32 -22.73
C ILE A 205 -1.24 -7.32 -23.86
N ASP A 206 -2.32 -6.83 -24.45
CA ASP A 206 -2.30 -5.94 -25.63
C ASP A 206 -1.44 -6.51 -26.79
N GLY A 207 -1.51 -7.82 -26.99
CA GLY A 207 -0.76 -8.51 -28.04
C GLY A 207 0.74 -8.69 -27.77
N ARG A 208 1.25 -8.23 -26.63
CA ARG A 208 2.66 -8.40 -26.21
C ARG A 208 2.84 -9.62 -25.33
N ASP A 209 3.91 -10.38 -25.54
CA ASP A 209 4.28 -11.52 -24.68
C ASP A 209 4.91 -11.03 -23.38
N MET A 210 4.31 -11.37 -22.23
CA MET A 210 4.73 -10.86 -20.93
C MET A 210 6.04 -11.48 -20.43
N THR A 211 6.39 -12.70 -20.86
CA THR A 211 7.70 -13.28 -20.53
C THR A 211 8.80 -12.57 -21.30
N ALA A 212 8.58 -12.30 -22.59
CA ALA A 212 9.53 -11.55 -23.40
C ALA A 212 9.71 -10.11 -22.87
N GLU A 213 8.62 -9.42 -22.53
CA GLU A 213 8.68 -8.07 -21.97
C GLU A 213 9.36 -8.06 -20.58
N ALA A 214 9.06 -9.01 -19.70
CA ALA A 214 9.68 -9.11 -18.38
C ALA A 214 11.17 -9.46 -18.42
N LEU A 215 11.66 -10.08 -19.49
CA LEU A 215 13.09 -10.38 -19.68
C LEU A 215 13.88 -9.19 -20.22
N ARG A 216 13.22 -8.13 -20.72
CA ARG A 216 13.92 -6.96 -21.27
C ARG A 216 14.75 -6.28 -20.19
N PRO A 217 16.02 -5.92 -20.48
CA PRO A 217 16.86 -5.23 -19.51
C PRO A 217 16.23 -3.88 -19.13
N ARG A 218 16.26 -3.54 -17.84
CA ARG A 218 15.83 -2.21 -17.40
C ARG A 218 16.88 -1.16 -17.80
N VAL A 219 16.42 -0.14 -18.53
CA VAL A 219 17.21 1.05 -18.82
C VAL A 219 16.83 2.13 -17.81
N LYS A 220 17.83 2.72 -17.14
CA LYS A 220 17.59 3.74 -16.12
C LYS A 220 16.83 4.92 -16.72
N GLY A 221 15.68 5.26 -16.13
CA GLY A 221 14.82 6.36 -16.57
C GLY A 221 13.77 5.99 -17.62
N GLU A 222 13.79 4.76 -18.13
CA GLU A 222 12.75 4.24 -19.01
C GLU A 222 11.66 3.52 -18.20
N THR A 223 10.40 3.78 -18.53
CA THR A 223 9.27 3.02 -17.97
C THR A 223 8.90 1.93 -18.96
N THR A 224 9.05 0.66 -18.58
CA THR A 224 8.68 -0.45 -19.45
C THR A 224 7.16 -0.64 -19.49
N PHE A 225 6.67 -1.42 -20.47
CA PHE A 225 5.25 -1.79 -20.53
C PHE A 225 4.80 -2.50 -19.24
N VAL A 226 5.65 -3.38 -18.71
CA VAL A 226 5.40 -4.13 -17.47
C VAL A 226 5.35 -3.19 -16.26
N ASP A 227 6.28 -2.23 -16.18
CA ASP A 227 6.27 -1.20 -15.11
C ASP A 227 4.98 -0.38 -15.14
N GLY A 228 4.50 -0.02 -16.34
CA GLY A 228 3.23 0.68 -16.51
C GLY A 228 2.02 -0.12 -16.02
N LEU A 229 1.96 -1.42 -16.35
CA LEU A 229 0.89 -2.31 -15.89
C LEU A 229 0.91 -2.49 -14.37
N ILE A 230 2.09 -2.63 -13.77
CA ILE A 230 2.18 -2.81 -12.32
C ILE A 230 1.90 -1.50 -11.60
N ALA A 231 2.40 -0.37 -12.09
CA ALA A 231 2.06 0.94 -11.54
C ALA A 231 0.55 1.19 -11.61
N PHE A 232 -0.09 0.79 -12.71
CA PHE A 232 -1.55 0.80 -12.84
C PHE A 232 -2.21 -0.09 -11.78
N ALA A 233 -1.76 -1.32 -11.61
CA ALA A 233 -2.34 -2.27 -10.67
C ALA A 233 -2.17 -1.83 -9.19
N VAL A 234 -0.99 -1.31 -8.85
CA VAL A 234 -0.66 -0.67 -7.57
C VAL A 234 -1.55 0.56 -7.34
N SER A 235 -1.74 1.38 -8.37
CA SER A 235 -2.65 2.53 -8.33
C SER A 235 -4.08 2.10 -8.03
N THR A 236 -4.61 1.11 -8.76
CA THR A 236 -5.95 0.56 -8.54
C THR A 236 -6.09 0.02 -7.12
N ALA A 237 -5.10 -0.75 -6.63
CA ALA A 237 -5.09 -1.24 -5.27
C ALA A 237 -5.18 -0.10 -4.23
N ASN A 238 -4.39 0.96 -4.41
CA ASN A 238 -4.40 2.13 -3.54
C ASN A 238 -5.71 2.93 -3.61
N GLN A 239 -6.40 2.96 -4.75
CA GLN A 239 -7.70 3.64 -4.88
C GLN A 239 -8.82 2.93 -4.12
N CYS A 240 -8.76 1.60 -4.02
CA CYS A 240 -9.73 0.77 -3.30
C CYS A 240 -9.60 0.86 -1.77
N LEU A 241 -8.51 1.44 -1.24
CA LEU A 241 -8.29 1.59 0.19
C LEU A 241 -9.09 2.76 0.76
N VAL A 242 -10.30 2.49 1.22
CA VAL A 242 -11.13 3.46 1.97
C VAL A 242 -10.53 3.63 3.39
N PRO A 243 -10.21 4.85 3.84
CA PRO A 243 -9.73 5.09 5.19
C PRO A 243 -10.75 4.68 6.26
N GLN A 244 -10.28 4.15 7.39
CA GLN A 244 -11.17 3.83 8.51
C GLN A 244 -11.78 5.10 9.10
N GLY A 245 -13.11 5.17 9.10
CA GLY A 245 -13.88 6.31 9.63
C GLY A 245 -14.49 7.22 8.56
N ILE A 246 -14.37 6.90 7.27
CA ILE A 246 -15.12 7.57 6.19
C ILE A 246 -16.03 6.54 5.51
N PRO A 247 -17.36 6.74 5.49
CA PRO A 247 -18.26 5.83 4.79
C PRO A 247 -17.96 5.77 3.28
N LYS A 248 -18.01 4.57 2.69
CA LYS A 248 -17.74 4.35 1.25
C LYS A 248 -18.55 5.28 0.31
N PRO A 249 -19.86 5.52 0.53
CA PRO A 249 -20.63 6.45 -0.31
C PRO A 249 -20.11 7.89 -0.28
N HIS A 250 -19.53 8.34 0.83
CA HIS A 250 -18.90 9.65 0.93
C HIS A 250 -17.53 9.65 0.24
N TRP A 251 -16.71 8.63 0.50
CA TRP A 251 -15.41 8.45 -0.14
C TRP A 251 -15.49 8.47 -1.67
N ASP A 252 -16.47 7.77 -2.23
CA ASP A 252 -16.69 7.64 -3.67
C ASP A 252 -17.07 8.98 -4.34
N LYS A 253 -17.56 9.96 -3.58
CA LYS A 253 -17.86 11.32 -4.07
C LYS A 253 -16.67 12.28 -3.99
N LEU A 254 -15.65 11.96 -3.20
CA LEU A 254 -14.48 12.83 -3.02
C LEU A 254 -13.63 12.92 -4.29
N SER A 255 -13.06 14.09 -4.52
CA SER A 255 -12.06 14.31 -5.58
C SER A 255 -10.74 13.58 -5.28
N GLY A 256 -9.89 13.47 -6.30
CA GLY A 256 -8.56 12.87 -6.16
C GLY A 256 -7.70 13.55 -5.09
N ALA A 257 -7.70 14.88 -5.05
CA ALA A 257 -6.94 15.65 -4.04
C ALA A 257 -7.48 15.45 -2.62
N GLU A 258 -8.80 15.33 -2.45
CA GLU A 258 -9.41 15.04 -1.15
C GLU A 258 -9.06 13.64 -0.65
N ARG A 259 -9.20 12.62 -1.51
CA ARG A 259 -8.83 11.24 -1.18
C ARG A 259 -7.36 11.14 -0.82
N PHE A 260 -6.49 11.78 -1.61
CA PHE A 260 -5.07 11.87 -1.34
C PHE A 260 -4.80 12.46 0.05
N TYR A 261 -5.34 13.64 0.35
CA TYR A 261 -5.09 14.31 1.63
C TYR A 261 -5.57 13.46 2.82
N LEU A 262 -6.80 12.93 2.74
CA LEU A 262 -7.39 12.15 3.83
C LEU A 262 -6.67 10.82 4.07
N LYS A 263 -6.24 10.13 3.01
CA LYS A 263 -5.47 8.90 3.14
C LYS A 263 -4.10 9.16 3.73
N LEU A 264 -3.42 10.22 3.29
CA LEU A 264 -2.07 10.51 3.77
C LEU A 264 -2.07 11.03 5.22
N ILE A 265 -3.10 11.74 5.66
CA ILE A 265 -3.27 12.08 7.09
C ILE A 265 -3.38 10.83 7.97
N GLU A 266 -4.10 9.79 7.53
CA GLU A 266 -4.15 8.53 8.27
C GLU A 266 -2.78 7.86 8.36
N MET A 267 -2.03 7.86 7.26
CA MET A 267 -0.68 7.29 7.23
C MET A 267 0.29 8.09 8.11
N GLU A 268 0.23 9.41 8.08
CA GLU A 268 1.00 10.28 8.99
C GLU A 268 0.69 9.98 10.45
N ALA A 269 -0.59 9.76 10.79
CA ALA A 269 -1.02 9.47 12.16
C ALA A 269 -0.42 8.17 12.70
N ARG A 270 -0.07 7.26 11.79
CA ARG A 270 0.63 5.99 12.07
C ARG A 270 2.16 6.10 11.91
N GLY A 271 2.69 7.28 11.61
CA GLY A 271 4.11 7.57 11.57
C GLY A 271 4.78 7.50 10.20
N ALA A 272 4.01 7.41 9.10
CA ALA A 272 4.58 7.43 7.75
C ALA A 272 5.22 8.78 7.40
N LYS A 273 6.50 8.77 6.98
CA LYS A 273 7.28 9.99 6.67
C LYS A 273 8.09 9.89 5.37
N ALA A 274 7.94 8.79 4.63
CA ALA A 274 8.63 8.55 3.37
C ALA A 274 7.95 9.33 2.23
N LEU A 275 8.73 10.06 1.43
CA LEU A 275 8.21 10.86 0.31
C LEU A 275 7.55 9.99 -0.77
N ASP A 276 8.10 8.80 -1.01
CA ASP A 276 7.64 7.86 -2.03
C ASP A 276 6.17 7.47 -1.84
N ASN A 277 5.69 7.39 -0.60
CA ASN A 277 4.28 7.13 -0.30
C ASN A 277 3.39 8.22 -0.90
N TYR A 278 3.74 9.50 -0.66
CA TYR A 278 2.99 10.64 -1.21
C TYR A 278 3.03 10.65 -2.74
N GLN A 279 4.18 10.36 -3.35
CA GLN A 279 4.28 10.30 -4.81
C GLN A 279 3.42 9.18 -5.41
N ASN A 280 3.41 8.01 -4.77
CA ASN A 280 2.62 6.86 -5.22
C ASN A 280 1.12 7.14 -5.11
N PHE A 281 0.65 7.71 -4.01
CA PHE A 281 -0.76 8.05 -3.83
C PHE A 281 -1.20 9.26 -4.65
N ALA A 282 -0.33 10.24 -4.89
CA ALA A 282 -0.64 11.36 -5.77
C ALA A 282 -0.92 10.86 -7.20
N LYS A 283 -0.07 9.95 -7.70
CA LYS A 283 -0.32 9.26 -8.97
C LYS A 283 -1.60 8.44 -8.93
N ALA A 284 -1.81 7.67 -7.86
CA ALA A 284 -2.96 6.80 -7.73
C ALA A 284 -4.28 7.58 -7.74
N PHE A 285 -4.36 8.69 -7.02
CA PHE A 285 -5.54 9.54 -6.98
C PHE A 285 -5.58 10.61 -8.08
N LYS A 286 -4.65 10.57 -9.05
CA LYS A 286 -4.56 11.51 -10.18
C LYS A 286 -4.48 12.99 -9.75
N VAL A 287 -3.75 13.27 -8.69
CA VAL A 287 -3.49 14.64 -8.21
C VAL A 287 -2.50 15.32 -9.14
N ARG A 288 -2.85 16.48 -9.71
CA ARG A 288 -2.03 17.21 -10.69
C ARG A 288 -0.78 17.80 -10.05
N ASP A 289 -0.92 18.46 -8.91
CA ASP A 289 0.22 19.01 -8.14
C ASP A 289 0.07 18.72 -6.65
N PHE A 290 0.55 17.54 -6.24
CA PHE A 290 0.55 17.19 -4.83
C PHE A 290 1.48 18.09 -4.00
N SER A 291 2.44 18.79 -4.61
CA SER A 291 3.36 19.68 -3.88
C SER A 291 2.62 20.83 -3.22
N ALA A 292 1.53 21.32 -3.84
CA ALA A 292 0.65 22.31 -3.26
C ALA A 292 0.01 21.86 -1.93
N LEU A 293 -0.11 20.55 -1.71
CA LEU A 293 -0.69 19.95 -0.50
C LEU A 293 0.37 19.58 0.56
N MET A 294 1.66 19.65 0.22
CA MET A 294 2.77 19.24 1.10
C MET A 294 3.27 20.41 1.95
N GLY A 295 3.45 20.15 3.26
CA GLY A 295 4.13 21.06 4.18
C GLY A 295 5.64 20.82 4.22
N SER A 296 6.09 19.61 3.88
CA SER A 296 7.51 19.25 3.71
C SER A 296 7.63 18.08 2.74
N GLN A 297 8.59 18.14 1.82
CA GLN A 297 8.97 17.03 0.94
C GLN A 297 10.35 16.43 1.29
N LYS A 298 10.92 16.79 2.44
CA LYS A 298 12.25 16.28 2.83
C LYS A 298 12.19 14.77 3.09
N ALA A 299 13.19 14.03 2.61
CA ALA A 299 13.30 12.59 2.85
C ALA A 299 13.18 12.25 4.35
N ASN A 300 12.39 11.23 4.67
CA ASN A 300 12.06 10.79 6.04
C ASN A 300 11.41 11.85 6.95
N ARG A 301 11.02 13.00 6.40
CA ARG A 301 10.32 14.10 7.08
C ARG A 301 9.24 14.69 6.17
N ALA A 302 8.70 13.88 5.26
CA ALA A 302 7.62 14.30 4.38
C ALA A 302 6.32 14.40 5.21
N ARG A 303 5.57 15.49 5.02
CA ARG A 303 4.27 15.72 5.65
C ARG A 303 3.38 16.63 4.79
N LEU A 304 2.08 16.48 4.92
CA LEU A 304 1.04 17.35 4.43
C LEU A 304 1.05 18.69 5.15
N LYS A 305 0.50 19.70 4.48
CA LYS A 305 0.14 20.97 5.12
C LYS A 305 -0.86 20.72 6.25
N SER A 306 -0.75 21.52 7.30
CA SER A 306 -1.76 21.63 8.33
C SER A 306 -2.89 22.58 7.93
N ALA A 307 -4.01 22.55 8.66
CA ALA A 307 -5.08 23.53 8.46
C ALA A 307 -4.52 24.97 8.58
N VAL A 308 -3.64 25.18 9.57
CA VAL A 308 -2.91 26.44 9.76
C VAL A 308 -1.96 26.74 8.60
N ASP A 309 -1.19 25.76 8.11
CA ASP A 309 -0.29 25.93 6.96
C ASP A 309 -1.05 26.32 5.68
N PHE A 310 -2.23 25.74 5.46
CA PHE A 310 -3.09 26.14 4.35
C PHE A 310 -3.55 27.59 4.51
N GLY A 311 -4.00 28.00 5.70
CA GLY A 311 -4.54 29.35 5.89
C GLY A 311 -5.64 29.65 4.88
N ARG A 312 -5.45 30.66 4.01
CA ARG A 312 -6.35 31.00 2.89
C ARG A 312 -5.90 30.44 1.54
N THR A 313 -4.75 29.76 1.47
CA THR A 313 -4.28 29.11 0.24
C THR A 313 -5.19 27.93 -0.13
N GLU A 314 -5.13 27.50 -1.39
CA GLU A 314 -5.99 26.42 -1.94
C GLU A 314 -7.51 26.67 -1.83
N MET A 315 -7.93 27.94 -1.68
CA MET A 315 -9.36 28.35 -1.68
C MET A 315 -9.81 28.89 -3.05
N SER A 316 -8.90 29.13 -3.99
CA SER A 316 -9.18 29.70 -5.32
C SER A 316 -9.36 28.63 -6.40
N GLU A 317 -9.97 28.99 -7.53
CA GLU A 317 -10.29 28.09 -8.66
C GLU A 317 -9.07 27.33 -9.24
N ALA A 318 -7.85 27.82 -9.04
CA ALA A 318 -6.64 27.12 -9.49
C ALA A 318 -6.36 25.84 -8.68
N SER A 319 -6.92 25.74 -7.47
CA SER A 319 -6.69 24.62 -6.55
C SER A 319 -7.52 23.40 -6.89
N GLU A 320 -6.93 22.21 -6.72
CA GLU A 320 -7.65 20.94 -6.78
C GLU A 320 -8.57 20.71 -5.57
N LEU A 321 -8.44 21.52 -4.53
CA LEU A 321 -9.30 21.52 -3.35
C LEU A 321 -10.37 22.62 -3.39
N HIS A 322 -10.43 23.43 -4.44
CA HIS A 322 -11.43 24.49 -4.56
C HIS A 322 -12.86 23.93 -4.50
N GLN A 323 -13.73 24.59 -3.74
CA GLN A 323 -15.12 24.17 -3.50
C GLN A 323 -15.29 22.77 -2.90
N SER A 324 -14.22 22.13 -2.44
CA SER A 324 -14.34 20.86 -1.73
C SER A 324 -14.82 21.07 -0.29
N VAL A 325 -15.64 20.14 0.22
CA VAL A 325 -16.06 20.15 1.63
C VAL A 325 -14.86 20.02 2.54
N LEU A 326 -13.88 19.18 2.17
CA LEU A 326 -12.64 19.04 2.92
C LEU A 326 -11.93 20.38 3.11
N ARG A 327 -11.81 21.19 2.05
CA ARG A 327 -11.13 22.48 2.14
C ARG A 327 -11.87 23.44 3.05
N ALA A 328 -13.21 23.49 2.96
CA ALA A 328 -14.04 24.31 3.83
C ALA A 328 -13.88 23.89 5.31
N VAL A 329 -13.86 22.58 5.59
CA VAL A 329 -13.61 22.02 6.92
C VAL A 329 -12.22 22.39 7.43
N LEU A 330 -11.17 22.24 6.62
CA LEU A 330 -9.80 22.65 7.00
C LEU A 330 -9.69 24.16 7.24
N TYR A 331 -10.43 24.98 6.48
CA TYR A 331 -10.48 26.42 6.68
C TYR A 331 -11.13 26.76 8.03
N ALA A 332 -12.27 26.15 8.34
CA ALA A 332 -12.96 26.32 9.61
C ALA A 332 -12.14 25.85 10.82
N ILE A 333 -11.44 24.71 10.71
CA ILE A 333 -10.50 24.24 11.74
C ILE A 333 -9.40 25.28 11.98
N MET A 334 -8.83 25.84 10.92
CA MET A 334 -7.79 26.88 11.03
C MET A 334 -8.31 28.14 11.73
N GLU A 335 -9.54 28.58 11.43
CA GLU A 335 -10.15 29.73 12.10
C GLU A 335 -10.39 29.47 13.60
N LEU A 336 -10.87 28.27 13.96
CA LEU A 336 -11.04 27.87 15.36
C LEU A 336 -9.70 27.79 16.11
N VAL A 337 -8.63 27.26 15.49
CA VAL A 337 -7.28 27.27 16.08
C VAL A 337 -6.79 28.72 16.30
N LYS A 338 -7.22 29.67 15.47
CA LYS A 338 -6.94 31.10 15.64
C LYS A 338 -7.90 31.80 16.60
N ASN A 339 -8.75 31.06 17.32
CA ASN A 339 -9.73 31.57 18.28
C ASN A 339 -10.80 32.49 17.67
N LEU A 340 -11.19 32.25 16.41
CA LEU A 340 -12.36 32.90 15.84
C LEU A 340 -13.63 32.36 16.51
N ASP A 341 -14.67 33.20 16.63
CA ASP A 341 -15.94 32.79 17.23
C ASP A 341 -16.63 31.68 16.43
N GLY A 342 -17.20 30.71 17.12
CA GLY A 342 -17.82 29.53 16.49
C GLY A 342 -19.00 29.89 15.57
N SER A 343 -19.73 30.97 15.83
CA SER A 343 -20.82 31.42 14.96
C SER A 343 -20.31 32.02 13.64
N GLU A 344 -19.20 32.76 13.69
CA GLU A 344 -18.52 33.30 12.51
C GLU A 344 -17.91 32.17 11.67
N VAL A 345 -17.27 31.20 12.32
CA VAL A 345 -16.73 30.00 11.65
C VAL A 345 -17.83 29.22 10.94
N LEU A 346 -18.99 29.03 11.58
CA LEU A 346 -20.14 28.37 10.95
C LEU A 346 -20.66 29.14 9.74
N ALA A 347 -20.72 30.47 9.82
CA ALA A 347 -21.13 31.31 8.69
C ALA A 347 -20.16 31.15 7.51
N HIS A 348 -18.86 31.19 7.75
CA HIS A 348 -17.85 30.96 6.71
C HIS A 348 -17.89 29.53 6.15
N LEU A 349 -18.06 28.51 6.99
CA LEU A 349 -18.20 27.12 6.54
C LEU A 349 -19.39 26.99 5.58
N THR A 350 -20.54 27.54 5.96
CA THR A 350 -21.77 27.50 5.17
C THR A 350 -21.60 28.17 3.81
N LEU A 351 -20.82 29.26 3.73
CA LEU A 351 -20.51 29.93 2.47
C LEU A 351 -19.55 29.15 1.57
N ASN A 352 -18.62 28.40 2.16
CA ASN A 352 -17.58 27.69 1.41
C ASN A 352 -17.96 26.26 1.02
N VAL A 353 -18.94 25.65 1.70
CA VAL A 353 -19.47 24.34 1.32
C VAL A 353 -20.52 24.52 0.20
N PRO A 354 -20.35 23.88 -0.96
CA PRO A 354 -21.31 24.00 -2.06
C PRO A 354 -22.69 23.50 -1.64
N ASN A 355 -23.73 24.26 -2.00
CA ASN A 355 -25.14 23.89 -1.79
C ASN A 355 -25.46 23.42 -0.35
N TYR A 356 -24.84 24.04 0.66
CA TYR A 356 -24.89 23.61 2.06
C TYR A 356 -26.31 23.35 2.61
N TYR A 357 -27.28 24.20 2.23
CA TYR A 357 -28.68 24.05 2.66
C TYR A 357 -29.53 23.16 1.74
N GLY A 358 -29.15 23.03 0.46
CA GLY A 358 -29.92 22.30 -0.54
C GLY A 358 -29.50 20.84 -0.71
N ASP A 359 -28.31 20.46 -0.25
CA ASP A 359 -27.80 19.09 -0.25
C ASP A 359 -27.35 18.69 1.17
N MET A 360 -28.25 18.01 1.89
CA MET A 360 -27.98 17.55 3.27
C MET A 360 -26.77 16.62 3.34
N THR A 361 -26.39 15.96 2.24
CA THR A 361 -25.22 15.06 2.22
C THR A 361 -23.90 15.82 2.34
N GLN A 362 -23.83 17.10 1.98
CA GLN A 362 -22.65 17.95 2.15
C GLN A 362 -22.42 18.30 3.62
N ARG A 363 -23.50 18.58 4.35
CA ARG A 363 -23.45 18.85 5.79
C ARG A 363 -23.05 17.60 6.56
N GLU A 364 -23.63 16.45 6.21
CA GLU A 364 -23.23 15.15 6.77
C GLU A 364 -21.74 14.88 6.49
N LEU A 365 -21.28 15.11 5.26
CA LEU A 365 -19.88 14.97 4.90
C LEU A 365 -18.98 15.90 5.72
N ALA A 366 -19.36 17.15 5.95
CA ALA A 366 -18.58 18.08 6.76
C ALA A 366 -18.42 17.58 8.21
N VAL A 367 -19.48 17.00 8.78
CA VAL A 367 -19.46 16.37 10.11
C VAL A 367 -18.52 15.17 10.15
N GLU A 368 -18.64 14.27 9.18
CA GLU A 368 -17.80 13.06 9.09
C GLU A 368 -16.32 13.41 8.89
N LEU A 369 -16.02 14.38 8.03
CA LEU A 369 -14.65 14.85 7.81
C LEU A 369 -14.07 15.52 9.06
N ALA A 370 -14.85 16.33 9.77
CA ALA A 370 -14.42 16.93 11.03
C ALA A 370 -14.17 15.86 12.11
N ASP A 371 -15.02 14.85 12.22
CA ASP A 371 -14.83 13.72 13.15
C ASP A 371 -13.58 12.90 12.80
N TYR A 372 -13.40 12.60 11.52
CA TYR A 372 -12.25 11.88 11.02
C TYR A 372 -10.94 12.62 11.33
N LEU A 373 -10.87 13.91 10.98
CA LEU A 373 -9.70 14.76 11.27
C LEU A 373 -9.43 14.88 12.77
N ALA A 374 -10.47 15.03 13.60
CA ALA A 374 -10.34 15.06 15.05
C ALA A 374 -9.65 13.81 15.60
N LYS A 375 -9.99 12.62 15.09
CA LYS A 375 -9.38 11.36 15.51
C LYS A 375 -7.94 11.19 14.99
N LYS A 376 -7.72 11.41 13.69
CA LYS A 376 -6.40 11.17 13.08
C LYS A 376 -5.35 12.20 13.50
N LEU A 377 -5.76 13.43 13.84
CA LEU A 377 -4.83 14.49 14.24
C LEU A 377 -4.49 14.49 15.73
N GLU A 378 -5.11 13.65 16.56
CA GLU A 378 -4.97 13.69 18.01
C GLU A 378 -3.51 13.66 18.51
N THR A 379 -2.68 12.81 17.90
CA THR A 379 -1.26 12.70 18.21
C THR A 379 -0.38 13.61 17.36
N LEU A 380 -0.82 13.92 16.13
CA LEU A 380 -0.04 14.69 15.16
C LEU A 380 -0.08 16.19 15.45
N ARG A 381 -1.28 16.71 15.70
CA ARG A 381 -1.63 18.14 15.76
C ARG A 381 -2.79 18.34 16.75
N PRO A 382 -2.53 18.26 18.08
CA PRO A 382 -3.58 18.26 19.11
C PRO A 382 -4.52 19.47 19.07
N ASP A 383 -4.00 20.64 18.71
CA ASP A 383 -4.79 21.87 18.60
C ASP A 383 -5.80 21.78 17.44
N GLU A 384 -5.36 21.31 16.27
CA GLU A 384 -6.25 21.08 15.11
C GLU A 384 -7.25 19.96 15.40
N ALA A 385 -6.85 18.91 16.13
CA ALA A 385 -7.76 17.85 16.55
C ALA A 385 -8.87 18.38 17.46
N THR A 386 -8.54 19.24 18.42
CA THR A 386 -9.50 19.87 19.33
C THR A 386 -10.45 20.79 18.57
N ALA A 387 -9.93 21.64 17.69
CA ALA A 387 -10.73 22.49 16.82
C ALA A 387 -11.68 21.68 15.91
N ALA A 388 -11.22 20.55 15.36
CA ALA A 388 -12.06 19.66 14.56
C ALA A 388 -13.22 19.05 15.37
N ARG A 389 -13.01 18.69 16.65
CA ARG A 389 -14.09 18.24 17.54
C ARG A 389 -15.12 19.34 17.79
N VAL A 390 -14.65 20.57 18.04
CA VAL A 390 -15.54 21.73 18.23
C VAL A 390 -16.36 21.97 16.97
N LEU A 391 -15.71 21.98 15.80
CA LEU A 391 -16.38 22.15 14.51
C LEU A 391 -17.46 21.10 14.27
N ARG A 392 -17.15 19.82 14.54
CA ARG A 392 -18.10 18.72 14.41
C ARG A 392 -19.37 18.98 15.24
N GLU A 393 -19.23 19.37 16.49
CA GLU A 393 -20.38 19.64 17.38
C GLU A 393 -21.15 20.90 16.95
N LEU A 394 -20.44 21.96 16.53
CA LEU A 394 -21.06 23.16 15.97
C LEU A 394 -21.96 22.84 14.77
N VAL A 395 -21.46 22.05 13.81
CA VAL A 395 -22.22 21.66 12.61
C VAL A 395 -23.39 20.76 12.98
N LYS A 396 -23.20 19.76 13.86
CA LYS A 396 -24.27 18.85 14.30
C LYS A 396 -25.43 19.60 14.98
N HIS A 397 -25.12 20.57 15.83
CA HIS A 397 -26.11 21.33 16.60
C HIS A 397 -26.60 22.61 15.91
N GLN A 398 -26.11 22.93 14.71
CA GLN A 398 -26.61 24.05 13.93
C GLN A 398 -28.10 23.87 13.66
N ARG A 399 -28.91 24.84 14.10
CA ARG A 399 -30.33 24.90 13.78
C ARG A 399 -30.48 25.32 12.33
N LEU A 400 -31.05 24.45 11.51
CA LEU A 400 -31.48 24.78 10.15
C LEU A 400 -32.80 25.54 10.30
N GLY A 401 -32.74 26.86 10.07
CA GLY A 401 -33.90 27.75 10.16
C GLY A 401 -34.83 27.61 8.97
#